data_AF-A0A7W1R836-F1
#
_entry.id   AF-A0A7W1R836-F1
#
_cell.length_a   1.000
_cell.length_b   1.000
_cell.length_c   1.000
_cell.angle_alpha   90.00
_cell.angle_beta   90.00
_cell.angle_gamma   90.00
#
_symmetry.space_group_name_H-M   'P 1'
#
loop_
_entity.id
_entity.type
_entity.pdbx_description
1 polymer ?
#
loop_
_entity_poly.entity_id
_entity_poly.type
_entity_poly.pdbx_seq_one_letter_code
_entity_poly.pdbx_strand_id
1 'polypeptide(L)' 'MNIHAAILWKQGAPLSVEEAQLEGPRAGEVLVEVKAAGVCRSDLHPARGDWPTRTPLVLGHEGTGIVRE' A
#
# COMPACT_ATOMS: atom_id res chain seq x y z
N MET A 1 2.74 -2.35 -14.59
CA MET A 1 2.06 -1.06 -14.82
C MET A 1 2.60 -0.05 -13.82
N ASN A 2 2.85 1.19 -14.25
CA ASN A 2 3.28 2.26 -13.34
C ASN A 2 2.09 2.74 -12.51
N ILE A 3 2.25 2.73 -11.20
CA ILE A 3 1.31 3.31 -10.24
C ILE A 3 2.06 4.25 -9.29
N HIS A 4 1.36 5.18 -8.66
CA HIS A 4 1.90 5.88 -7.49
C HIS A 4 1.47 5.12 -6.22
N ALA A 5 2.41 4.89 -5.31
CA ALA A 5 2.16 4.18 -4.06
C ALA A 5 2.88 4.87 -2.89
N ALA A 6 2.30 4.73 -1.71
CA ALA A 6 2.92 5.17 -0.47
C ALA A 6 3.68 4.00 0.18
N ILE A 7 5.01 4.05 0.12
CA ILE A 7 5.92 2.97 0.47
C ILE A 7 6.67 3.29 1.76
N LEU A 8 6.58 2.38 2.73
CA LEU A 8 7.40 2.36 3.93
C LEU A 8 8.62 1.48 3.67
N TRP A 9 9.77 2.09 3.39
CA TRP A 9 11.03 1.37 3.10
C TRP A 9 11.61 0.67 4.32
N LYS A 10 11.47 1.27 5.50
CA LYS A 10 11.96 0.76 6.78
C LYS A 10 11.08 1.27 7.90
N GLN A 11 10.87 0.45 8.93
CA GLN A 11 10.21 0.90 10.16
C GLN A 11 10.93 2.12 10.76
N GLY A 12 10.17 3.11 11.22
CA GLY A 12 10.67 4.38 11.75
C GLY A 12 11.12 5.39 10.69
N ALA A 13 11.13 5.04 9.41
CA ALA A 13 11.41 5.99 8.33
C ALA A 13 10.14 6.73 7.89
N PRO A 14 10.26 7.96 7.36
CA PRO A 14 9.14 8.63 6.70
C PRO A 14 8.58 7.80 5.55
N LEU A 15 7.27 7.92 5.33
CA LEU A 15 6.59 7.32 4.18
C LEU A 15 7.01 8.05 2.89
N SER A 16 7.34 7.28 1.85
CA SER A 16 7.67 7.81 0.52
C SER A 16 6.48 7.67 -0.41
N VAL A 17 6.13 8.69 -1.19
CA VAL A 17 5.15 8.56 -2.28
C VAL A 17 5.92 8.58 -3.58
N GLU A 18 5.94 7.45 -4.28
CA GLU A 18 6.76 7.27 -5.48
C GLU A 18 6.09 6.35 -6.50
N GLU A 19 6.68 6.29 -7.69
CA GLU A 19 6.25 5.35 -8.71
C GLU A 19 6.69 3.91 -8.38
N ALA A 20 5.78 2.96 -8.56
CA ALA A 20 6.01 1.54 -8.40
C ALA A 20 5.53 0.76 -9.62
N GLN A 21 6.15 -0.41 -9.84
CA GLN A 21 5.71 -1.36 -10.86
C GLN A 21 4.79 -2.41 -10.22
N LEU A 22 3.55 -2.46 -10.70
CA LEU A 22 2.58 -3.49 -10.33
C LEU A 22 2.38 -4.46 -11.49
N GLU A 23 2.57 -5.76 -11.25
CA GLU A 23 2.22 -6.80 -12.23
C GLU A 23 0.69 -6.91 -12.39
N GLY A 24 0.22 -7.48 -13.51
CA GLY A 24 -1.20 -7.80 -13.67
C GLY A 24 -1.66 -8.88 -12.67
N PRO A 25 -2.98 -9.00 -12.43
CA PRO A 25 -3.49 -10.00 -11.50
C PRO A 25 -3.25 -11.42 -12.03
N ARG A 26 -2.98 -12.36 -11.12
CA ARG A 26 -2.87 -13.80 -11.42
C ARG A 26 -4.23 -14.48 -11.32
N ALA A 27 -4.28 -15.78 -11.62
CA ALA A 27 -5.49 -16.57 -11.47
C ALA A 27 -6.00 -16.53 -10.01
N GLY A 28 -7.23 -16.05 -9.83
CA GLY A 28 -7.87 -15.89 -8.51
C GLY A 28 -7.58 -14.56 -7.81
N GLU A 29 -6.84 -13.63 -8.44
CA GLU A 29 -6.61 -12.28 -7.94
C GLU A 29 -7.49 -11.27 -8.70
N VAL A 30 -7.67 -10.07 -8.13
CA VAL A 30 -8.44 -8.97 -8.73
C VAL A 30 -7.59 -7.72 -8.71
N LEU A 31 -7.55 -7.00 -9.83
CA LEU A 31 -6.93 -5.69 -9.93
C LEU A 31 -7.95 -4.60 -9.64
N VAL A 32 -7.69 -3.81 -8.60
CA VAL A 32 -8.55 -2.70 -8.19
C VAL A 32 -7.82 -1.38 -8.40
N GLU A 33 -8.42 -0.48 -9.17
CA GLU A 33 -7.98 0.91 -9.21
C GLU A 33 -8.55 1.66 -8.01
N VAL A 34 -7.70 1.91 -7.02
CA VAL A 34 -8.06 2.64 -5.79
C VAL A 34 -8.40 4.10 -6.14
N LYS A 35 -9.61 4.53 -5.77
CA LYS A 35 -10.11 5.90 -6.01
C LYS A 35 -10.03 6.78 -4.78
N ALA A 36 -10.17 6.20 -3.59
CA ALA A 36 -9.99 6.89 -2.33
C ALA A 36 -9.50 5.91 -1.26
N ALA A 37 -8.66 6.40 -0.36
CA ALA A 37 -8.18 5.65 0.80
C ALA A 37 -8.26 6.54 2.06
N GLY A 38 -8.71 5.95 3.16
CA GLY A 38 -8.59 6.52 4.50
C GLY A 38 -7.19 6.28 5.07
N VAL A 39 -6.85 7.08 6.08
CA VAL A 39 -5.64 6.86 6.89
C VAL A 39 -6.11 6.46 8.28
N CYS A 40 -5.98 5.17 8.59
CA CYS A 40 -6.34 4.64 9.89
C CYS A 40 -5.22 4.90 10.89
N ARG A 41 -5.56 4.85 12.17
CA ARG A 41 -4.54 4.84 13.23
C ARG A 41 -3.64 3.60 13.13
N SER A 42 -4.17 2.46 12.72
CA SER A 42 -3.41 1.21 12.60
C SER A 42 -2.32 1.26 11.54
N ASP A 43 -2.43 2.14 10.53
CA ASP A 43 -1.36 2.34 9.54
C ASP A 43 -0.08 2.91 10.18
N LEU A 44 -0.18 3.54 11.37
CA LEU A 44 0.97 4.08 12.08
C LEU A 44 1.78 3.01 12.83
N HIS A 45 1.18 1.89 13.23
CA HIS A 45 1.90 0.83 13.95
C HIS A 45 3.10 0.26 13.16
N PRO A 46 2.95 -0.13 11.88
CA PRO A 46 4.10 -0.56 11.08
C PRO A 46 5.09 0.59 10.84
N ALA A 47 4.60 1.82 10.64
CA ALA A 47 5.44 2.99 10.42
C ALA A 47 6.29 3.35 11.65
N ARG A 48 5.77 3.18 12.87
CA ARG A 48 6.47 3.44 14.13
C ARG A 48 7.32 2.26 14.62
N GLY A 49 7.14 1.08 14.03
CA GLY A 49 7.79 -0.16 14.49
C GLY A 49 7.14 -0.74 15.74
N ASP A 50 5.90 -0.36 16.06
CA ASP A 50 5.15 -0.90 17.18
C ASP A 50 4.83 -2.41 16.96
N TRP A 51 4.71 -2.81 15.69
CA TRP A 51 4.41 -4.18 15.28
C TRP A 51 5.52 -4.78 14.41
N PRO A 52 5.86 -6.08 14.60
CA PRO A 52 6.73 -6.80 13.67
C PRO A 52 6.14 -6.79 12.26
N THR A 53 6.76 -6.01 11.37
CA THR A 53 6.27 -5.79 10.00
C THR A 53 7.42 -5.98 9.01
N ARG A 54 7.14 -6.64 7.87
CA ARG A 54 8.11 -6.77 6.78
C ARG A 54 8.14 -5.47 5.96
N THR A 55 9.33 -4.95 5.69
CA THR A 55 9.53 -3.80 4.80
C THR A 55 10.43 -4.21 3.61
N PRO A 56 10.26 -3.62 2.41
CA PRO A 56 9.35 -2.51 2.08
C PRO A 56 7.87 -2.92 2.09
N LEU A 57 6.99 -1.97 2.43
CA LEU A 57 5.55 -2.19 2.55
C LEU A 57 4.76 -1.04 1.93
N VAL A 58 3.76 -1.35 1.10
CA VAL A 58 2.71 -0.40 0.72
C VAL A 58 1.65 -0.39 1.82
N LEU A 59 1.42 0.76 2.44
CA LEU A 59 0.45 0.91 3.53
C LEU A 59 -0.98 1.17 3.00
N GLY A 60 -1.95 1.11 3.92
CA GLY A 60 -3.36 1.37 3.65
C GLY A 60 -4.19 0.09 3.58
N HIS A 61 -5.32 0.11 4.26
CA HIS A 61 -6.27 -1.00 4.32
C HIS A 61 -7.74 -0.55 4.34
N GLU A 62 -7.98 0.77 4.29
CA GLU A 62 -9.29 1.38 4.26
C GLU A 62 -9.45 2.11 2.93
N GLY A 63 -10.14 1.51 1.95
CA GLY A 63 -10.24 2.13 0.63
C GLY A 63 -11.44 1.68 -0.18
N THR A 64 -11.70 2.42 -1.25
CA THR A 64 -12.71 2.13 -2.27
C THR A 64 -12.12 2.33 -3.66
N GLY A 65 -12.61 1.57 -4.63
CA GLY A 65 -12.04 1.54 -5.96
C GLY A 65 -12.94 0.89 -7.00
N ILE A 66 -12.45 0.86 -8.22
CA ILE A 66 -13.13 0.24 -9.36
C ILE A 66 -12.35 -1.02 -9.74
N VAL A 67 -13.05 -2.15 -9.84
CA VAL A 67 -12.47 -3.38 -10.37
C VAL A 67 -12.13 -3.19 -11.84
N ARG A 68 -10.90 -3.51 -12.22
CA ARG A 68 -10.42 -3.42 -13.60
C ARG A 68 -10.35 -4.79 -14.27
N GLU A 69 -9.85 -5.79 -13.56
CA GLU A 69 -9.66 -7.18 -14.02
C GLU A 69 -9.89 -8.15 -12.87
#